data_AF-A0A351EQ77-F1
#
_entry.id   AF-A0A351EQ77-F1
#
_cell.length_a   1.000
_cell.length_b   1.000
_cell.length_c   1.000
_cell.angle_alpha   90.00
_cell.angle_beta   90.00
_cell.angle_gamma   90.00
#
_symmetry.space_group_name_H-M   'P 1'
#
loop_
_entity.id
_entity.type
_entity.pdbx_description
1 polymer ?
#
loop_
_entity_poly.entity_id
_entity_poly.type
_entity_poly.pdbx_seq_one_letter_code
_entity_poly.pdbx_strand_id
1 'polypeptide(L)'
;VEGDSVNAGVLREIGGELCDTLLDFRNCAKILTTYGESIHDHIDDDGRMRPQYLQVVGTNTGRLASRNPNAQNFSPRMKPYFRPKTDDRVFVHADLSQAELRFLAQVSNDGPLRAAFARGEDVHVSTAASMFRFDATELQVQDPARFKELRQIAKALNFGIAYGTGAAALARSLTGNGTPTTLDQGHDLLDKYRQAYPGTAAWAEERIAEIEHIRNTVPGAIDWPSTLRLANNFGDVNSVRREFRKTRNRWPAAEEIADILHGPGGGPTEDQVAMVQWVLGYSATVALRPNGEPFTFSSFTVAGRRQQFNLHVDRLFLHAVIDAVGGSSQPLIALRTQFAEEHHLVLHRRGEPLTESELARQFEERALRRKYLEAVTDTCGEDVAHAYLTRAAKERVSSMVNAW
;
A
#
# COMPACT_ATOMS: atom_id res chain seq x y z
N VAL A 1 -10.77 -28.17 8.21
CA VAL A 1 -9.42 -28.30 8.79
C VAL A 1 -8.79 -26.92 8.76
N GLU A 2 -8.89 -26.20 9.88
CA GLU A 2 -8.19 -24.93 10.12
C GLU A 2 -6.70 -25.21 10.23
N GLY A 3 -5.84 -24.33 9.71
CA GLY A 3 -4.40 -24.46 9.86
C GLY A 3 -3.80 -23.25 10.55
N ASP A 4 -2.86 -23.49 11.46
CA ASP A 4 -1.93 -22.48 11.97
C ASP A 4 -1.32 -21.70 10.80
N SER A 5 -1.00 -20.41 11.02
CA SER A 5 -0.42 -19.57 9.98
C SER A 5 0.93 -20.13 9.52
N VAL A 6 0.93 -20.90 8.44
CA VAL A 6 2.15 -21.41 7.80
C VAL A 6 2.78 -20.37 6.88
N ASN A 7 2.85 -19.09 7.25
CA ASN A 7 3.50 -18.08 6.40
C ASN A 7 5.04 -18.23 6.42
N ALA A 8 5.75 -17.54 5.53
CA ALA A 8 7.20 -17.75 5.40
C ALA A 8 8.00 -17.39 6.67
N GLY A 9 7.52 -16.44 7.48
CA GLY A 9 8.15 -16.11 8.77
C GLY A 9 7.93 -17.22 9.78
N VAL A 10 6.68 -17.65 9.96
CA VAL A 10 6.31 -18.70 10.91
C VAL A 10 6.98 -20.03 10.57
N LEU A 11 7.05 -20.42 9.30
CA LEU A 11 7.73 -21.65 8.90
C LEU A 11 9.24 -21.62 9.23
N ARG A 12 9.90 -20.46 9.09
CA ARG A 12 11.31 -20.31 9.49
C ARG A 12 11.49 -20.39 11.00
N GLU A 13 10.53 -19.89 11.76
CA GLU A 13 10.55 -19.93 13.22
C GLU A 13 10.32 -21.35 13.74
N ILE A 14 9.36 -22.09 13.17
CA ILE A 14 9.14 -23.52 13.48
C ILE A 14 10.39 -24.32 13.14
N GLY A 15 10.99 -24.07 11.97
CA GLY A 15 12.19 -24.76 11.50
C GLY A 15 11.98 -26.24 11.16
N GLY A 16 13.05 -26.90 10.72
CA GLY A 16 13.07 -28.32 10.39
C GLY A 16 12.83 -28.63 8.90
N GLU A 17 13.18 -29.86 8.51
CA GLU A 17 13.24 -30.29 7.11
C GLU A 17 11.91 -30.14 6.35
N LEU A 18 10.78 -30.38 7.00
CA LEU A 18 9.45 -30.20 6.40
C LEU A 18 9.16 -28.72 6.10
N CYS A 19 9.50 -27.82 7.03
CA CYS A 19 9.31 -26.38 6.87
C CYS A 19 10.18 -25.84 5.72
N ASP A 20 11.44 -26.26 5.66
CA ASP A 20 12.37 -25.88 4.60
C ASP A 20 11.89 -26.39 3.23
N THR A 21 11.47 -27.66 3.17
CA THR A 21 10.91 -28.27 1.95
C THR A 21 9.65 -27.54 1.49
N LEU A 22 8.77 -27.14 2.42
CA LEU A 22 7.55 -26.41 2.10
C LEU A 22 7.84 -24.99 1.59
N LEU A 23 8.84 -24.31 2.17
CA LEU A 23 9.32 -23.01 1.68
C LEU A 23 9.88 -23.12 0.26
N ASP A 24 10.68 -24.15 -0.02
CA ASP A 24 11.23 -24.41 -1.35
C ASP A 24 10.14 -24.76 -2.37
N PHE A 25 9.20 -25.64 -1.98
CA PHE A 25 8.03 -25.96 -2.81
C PHE A 25 7.26 -24.69 -3.19
N ARG A 26 6.99 -23.80 -2.24
CA ARG A 26 6.27 -22.55 -2.50
C ARG A 26 7.05 -21.58 -3.37
N ASN A 27 8.36 -21.51 -3.22
CA ASN A 27 9.22 -20.72 -4.09
C ASN A 27 9.13 -21.23 -5.54
N CYS A 28 9.19 -22.55 -5.75
CA CYS A 28 9.01 -23.17 -7.06
C CYS A 28 7.60 -22.94 -7.62
N ALA A 29 6.57 -23.21 -6.82
CA ALA A 29 5.17 -23.04 -7.21
C ALA A 29 4.88 -21.59 -7.62
N LYS A 30 5.40 -20.60 -6.88
CA LYS A 30 5.26 -19.17 -7.24
C LYS A 30 5.88 -18.86 -8.59
N ILE A 31 7.06 -19.42 -8.91
CA ILE A 31 7.69 -19.22 -10.22
C ILE A 31 6.80 -19.84 -11.32
N LEU A 32 6.30 -21.05 -11.09
CA LEU A 32 5.44 -21.76 -12.05
C LEU A 32 4.11 -21.03 -12.30
N THR A 33 3.46 -20.52 -11.25
CA THR A 33 2.17 -19.82 -11.39
C THR A 33 2.32 -18.40 -11.92
N THR A 34 3.45 -17.73 -11.67
CA THR A 34 3.66 -16.37 -12.19
C THR A 34 4.02 -16.39 -13.68
N TYR A 35 4.87 -17.33 -14.10
CA TYR A 35 5.36 -17.39 -15.48
C TYR A 35 5.50 -18.79 -16.06
N GLY A 36 5.63 -19.86 -15.25
CA GLY A 36 6.02 -21.19 -15.75
C GLY A 36 5.30 -21.65 -17.01
N GLU A 37 3.98 -21.77 -16.96
CA GLU A 37 3.20 -22.25 -18.11
C GLU A 37 2.97 -21.15 -19.17
N SER A 38 2.69 -19.92 -18.71
CA SER A 38 2.34 -18.79 -19.60
C SER A 38 3.53 -18.10 -20.27
N ILE A 39 4.78 -18.40 -19.88
CA ILE A 39 5.95 -17.72 -20.45
C ILE A 39 6.06 -17.98 -21.94
N HIS A 40 5.63 -19.15 -22.42
CA HIS A 40 5.62 -19.47 -23.85
C HIS A 40 4.69 -18.54 -24.64
N ASP A 41 3.55 -18.15 -24.07
CA ASP A 41 2.60 -17.19 -24.67
C ASP A 41 3.17 -15.77 -24.78
N HIS A 42 4.30 -15.52 -24.12
CA HIS A 42 4.99 -14.24 -24.08
C HIS A 42 6.27 -14.20 -24.94
N ILE A 43 6.56 -15.29 -25.67
CA ILE A 43 7.69 -15.39 -26.60
C ILE A 43 7.14 -15.27 -28.02
N ASP A 44 7.58 -14.24 -28.74
CA ASP A 44 7.23 -14.05 -30.14
C ASP A 44 7.99 -15.05 -31.04
N ASP A 45 7.53 -15.22 -32.28
CA ASP A 45 8.09 -16.18 -33.26
C ASP A 45 9.61 -16.04 -33.49
N ASP A 46 10.17 -14.85 -33.24
CA ASP A 46 11.60 -14.58 -33.38
C ASP A 46 12.45 -14.96 -32.15
N GLY A 47 11.82 -15.60 -31.16
CA GLY A 47 12.40 -16.09 -29.91
C GLY A 47 12.59 -15.03 -28.84
N ARG A 48 11.94 -13.86 -28.95
CA ARG A 48 12.10 -12.74 -28.02
C ARG A 48 10.84 -12.47 -27.23
N MET A 49 11.01 -11.91 -26.02
CA MET A 49 9.92 -11.34 -25.24
C MET A 49 9.92 -9.82 -25.40
N ARG A 50 8.72 -9.22 -25.51
CA ARG A 50 8.54 -7.76 -25.65
C ARG A 50 7.63 -7.19 -24.55
N PRO A 51 8.14 -7.06 -23.31
CA PRO A 51 7.40 -6.46 -22.20
C PRO A 51 6.92 -5.04 -22.54
N GLN A 52 5.70 -4.71 -22.12
CA GLN A 52 5.15 -3.36 -22.23
C GLN A 52 5.49 -2.56 -20.97
N TYR A 53 6.21 -1.46 -21.11
CA TYR A 53 6.55 -0.56 -20.00
C TYR A 53 5.54 0.60 -19.90
N LEU A 54 4.98 0.78 -18.70
CA LEU A 54 3.97 1.78 -18.37
C LEU A 54 4.67 2.96 -17.68
N GLN A 55 4.65 4.12 -18.32
CA GLN A 55 5.39 5.31 -17.87
C GLN A 55 4.58 6.25 -16.94
N VAL A 56 3.25 6.20 -16.99
CA VAL A 56 2.39 7.19 -16.29
C VAL A 56 1.25 6.56 -15.48
N VAL A 57 0.82 5.34 -15.81
CA VAL A 57 -0.41 4.73 -15.24
C VAL A 57 -0.10 3.59 -14.24
N GLY A 58 1.19 3.23 -14.07
CA GLY A 58 1.59 2.00 -13.39
C GLY A 58 1.96 2.13 -11.91
N THR A 59 2.54 3.26 -11.47
CA THR A 59 3.00 3.42 -10.07
C THR A 59 2.78 4.85 -9.58
N ASN A 60 2.45 4.98 -8.28
CA ASN A 60 2.27 6.30 -7.64
C ASN A 60 3.60 7.08 -7.53
N THR A 61 4.74 6.39 -7.62
CA THR A 61 6.09 6.96 -7.49
C THR A 61 6.68 7.43 -8.83
N GLY A 62 5.99 7.19 -9.94
CA GLY A 62 6.51 7.47 -11.29
C GLY A 62 7.56 6.47 -11.80
N ARG A 63 7.82 5.38 -11.06
CA ARG A 63 8.60 4.24 -11.56
C ARG A 63 7.89 3.60 -12.74
N LEU A 64 8.67 3.10 -13.70
CA LEU A 64 8.12 2.24 -14.75
C LEU A 64 7.54 0.97 -14.12
N ALA A 65 6.37 0.54 -14.61
CA ALA A 65 5.84 -0.80 -14.37
C ALA A 65 5.88 -1.60 -15.68
N SER A 66 6.04 -2.92 -15.63
CA SER A 66 5.98 -3.77 -16.83
C SER A 66 4.83 -4.78 -16.81
N ARG A 67 4.26 -5.08 -17.99
CA ARG A 67 3.23 -6.11 -18.19
C ARG A 67 3.39 -6.83 -19.52
N ASN A 68 2.75 -7.99 -19.66
CA ASN A 68 2.68 -8.80 -20.89
C ASN A 68 4.05 -9.11 -21.53
N PRO A 69 4.99 -9.77 -20.81
CA PRO A 69 4.97 -10.17 -19.40
C PRO A 69 5.54 -9.07 -18.48
N ASN A 70 5.33 -9.18 -17.17
CA ASN A 70 5.98 -8.28 -16.22
C ASN A 70 7.46 -8.64 -16.04
N ALA A 71 8.34 -8.08 -16.87
CA ALA A 71 9.78 -8.38 -16.86
C ALA A 71 10.53 -7.91 -15.60
N GLN A 72 9.99 -6.95 -14.84
CA GLN A 72 10.61 -6.49 -13.59
C GLN A 72 10.53 -7.56 -12.48
N ASN A 73 9.59 -8.50 -12.59
CA ASN A 73 9.36 -9.55 -11.59
C ASN A 73 10.02 -10.89 -11.96
N PHE A 74 10.90 -10.94 -12.96
CA PHE A 74 11.65 -12.15 -13.28
C PHE A 74 12.55 -12.58 -12.12
N SER A 75 12.29 -13.78 -11.60
CA SER A 75 13.02 -14.30 -10.44
C SER A 75 14.50 -14.55 -10.76
N PRO A 76 15.41 -14.52 -9.76
CA PRO A 76 16.81 -14.88 -9.97
C PRO A 76 17.02 -16.26 -10.60
N ARG A 77 16.11 -17.22 -10.38
CA ARG A 77 16.15 -18.55 -11.00
C ARG A 77 15.81 -18.52 -12.49
N MET A 78 15.05 -17.54 -12.96
CA MET A 78 14.73 -17.38 -14.39
C MET A 78 15.84 -16.69 -15.16
N LYS A 79 16.58 -15.77 -14.51
CA LYS A 79 17.62 -14.93 -15.15
C LYS A 79 18.63 -15.71 -16.02
N PRO A 80 19.16 -16.89 -15.63
CA PRO A 80 20.10 -17.67 -16.44
C PRO A 80 19.54 -18.21 -17.77
N TYR A 81 18.22 -18.26 -17.93
CA TYR A 81 17.57 -18.76 -19.14
C TYR A 81 17.33 -17.66 -20.19
N PHE A 82 17.49 -16.39 -19.82
CA PHE A 82 17.50 -15.30 -20.77
C PHE A 82 18.89 -15.20 -21.40
N ARG A 83 18.95 -15.32 -22.73
CA ARG A 83 20.20 -15.28 -23.48
C ARG A 83 20.13 -14.25 -24.60
N PRO A 84 21.25 -13.60 -24.95
CA PRO A 84 21.34 -12.85 -26.20
C PRO A 84 21.00 -13.77 -27.38
N LYS A 85 20.42 -13.22 -28.44
CA LYS A 85 20.00 -14.01 -29.62
C LYS A 85 21.17 -14.68 -30.35
N THR A 86 22.36 -14.11 -30.23
CA THR A 86 23.56 -14.53 -30.95
C THR A 86 24.74 -14.56 -29.98
N ASP A 87 25.68 -15.46 -30.21
CA ASP A 87 26.83 -15.69 -29.32
C ASP A 87 27.85 -14.55 -29.31
N ASP A 88 27.78 -13.64 -30.30
CA ASP A 88 28.59 -12.41 -30.38
C ASP A 88 28.06 -11.26 -29.52
N ARG A 89 26.95 -11.47 -28.80
CA ARG A 89 26.31 -10.46 -27.95
C ARG A 89 26.34 -10.84 -26.49
N VAL A 90 26.34 -9.83 -25.63
CA VAL A 90 26.26 -9.96 -24.18
C VAL A 90 25.20 -9.04 -23.61
N PHE A 91 24.68 -9.38 -22.42
CA PHE A 91 23.90 -8.43 -21.64
C PHE A 91 24.84 -7.53 -20.85
N VAL A 92 24.57 -6.22 -20.90
CA VAL A 92 25.23 -5.22 -20.05
C VAL A 92 24.24 -4.80 -18.98
N HIS A 93 24.64 -4.95 -17.73
CA HIS A 93 23.85 -4.53 -16.57
C HIS A 93 24.60 -3.40 -15.85
N ALA A 94 23.92 -2.27 -15.68
CA ALA A 94 24.41 -1.15 -14.89
C ALA A 94 23.36 -0.84 -13.81
N ASP A 95 23.78 -0.95 -12.55
CA ASP A 95 22.96 -0.62 -11.39
C ASP A 95 23.56 0.59 -10.67
N LEU A 96 22.71 1.51 -10.23
CA LEU A 96 23.13 2.70 -9.54
C LEU A 96 23.40 2.35 -8.07
N SER A 97 24.68 2.38 -7.70
CA SER A 97 25.14 2.06 -6.35
C SER A 97 24.47 2.93 -5.27
N GLN A 98 23.53 2.33 -4.52
CA GLN A 98 22.76 2.96 -3.44
C GLN A 98 22.12 4.30 -3.83
N ALA A 99 21.54 4.38 -5.03
CA ALA A 99 20.96 5.61 -5.58
C ALA A 99 20.02 6.34 -4.60
N GLU A 100 19.13 5.60 -3.93
CA GLU A 100 18.15 6.16 -2.99
C GLU A 100 18.82 6.84 -1.79
N LEU A 101 19.88 6.23 -1.22
CA LEU A 101 20.60 6.81 -0.09
C LEU A 101 21.47 8.00 -0.50
N ARG A 102 22.02 7.97 -1.72
CA ARG A 102 22.74 9.13 -2.27
C ARG A 102 21.78 10.30 -2.51
N PHE A 103 20.57 10.02 -2.99
CA PHE A 103 19.53 11.01 -3.12
C PHE A 103 19.11 11.55 -1.75
N LEU A 104 18.89 10.67 -0.76
CA LEU A 104 18.62 11.07 0.62
C LEU A 104 19.70 12.02 1.15
N ALA A 105 20.99 11.67 1.00
CA ALA A 105 22.11 12.51 1.42
C ALA A 105 22.10 13.90 0.77
N GLN A 106 21.65 13.98 -0.49
CA GLN A 106 21.54 15.23 -1.22
C GLN A 106 20.35 16.07 -0.73
N VAL A 107 19.15 15.49 -0.60
CA VAL A 107 17.94 16.23 -0.24
C VAL A 107 17.87 16.60 1.24
N SER A 108 18.45 15.77 2.10
CA SER A 108 18.55 16.06 3.54
C SER A 108 19.72 16.97 3.90
N ASN A 109 20.64 17.20 2.94
CA ASN A 109 21.87 17.93 3.14
C ASN A 109 22.70 17.42 4.35
N ASP A 110 22.64 16.13 4.65
CA ASP A 110 23.29 15.55 5.83
C ASP A 110 24.82 15.45 5.63
N GLY A 111 25.57 16.22 6.42
CA GLY A 111 27.03 16.30 6.33
C GLY A 111 27.72 14.94 6.48
N PRO A 112 27.49 14.20 7.59
CA PRO A 112 28.11 12.89 7.80
C PRO A 112 27.80 11.89 6.68
N LEU A 113 26.54 11.78 6.24
CA LEU A 113 26.13 10.86 5.17
C LEU A 113 26.77 11.21 3.82
N ARG A 114 26.79 12.50 3.47
CA ARG A 114 27.47 13.00 2.25
C ARG A 114 28.96 12.68 2.30
N ALA A 115 29.60 12.86 3.44
CA ALA A 115 31.02 12.61 3.62
C ALA A 115 31.36 11.12 3.50
N ALA A 116 30.53 10.22 4.05
CA ALA A 116 30.68 8.77 3.86
C ALA A 116 30.66 8.38 2.37
N PHE A 117 29.70 8.92 1.61
CA PHE A 117 29.64 8.68 0.16
C PHE A 117 30.81 9.29 -0.61
N ALA A 118 31.27 10.48 -0.22
CA ALA A 118 32.41 11.14 -0.86
C ALA A 118 33.73 10.37 -0.65
N ARG A 119 33.88 9.69 0.49
CA ARG A 119 35.03 8.84 0.81
C ARG A 119 34.94 7.43 0.22
N GLY A 120 33.84 7.09 -0.45
CA GLY A 120 33.64 5.75 -1.03
C GLY A 120 33.48 4.64 0.02
N GLU A 121 33.07 4.99 1.24
CA GLU A 121 32.87 4.04 2.33
C GLU A 121 31.63 3.15 2.09
N ASP A 122 31.63 1.96 2.69
CA ASP A 122 30.38 1.23 2.89
C ASP A 122 29.50 2.03 3.86
N VAL A 123 28.49 2.70 3.31
CA VAL A 123 27.61 3.58 4.07
C VAL A 123 26.95 2.87 5.26
N HIS A 124 26.63 1.58 5.15
CA HIS A 124 26.02 0.83 6.26
C HIS A 124 27.02 0.59 7.39
N VAL A 125 28.28 0.34 7.05
CA VAL A 125 29.36 0.22 8.05
C VAL A 125 29.64 1.57 8.69
N SER A 126 29.71 2.64 7.90
CA SER A 126 29.91 4.02 8.37
C SER A 126 28.78 4.46 9.32
N THR A 127 27.53 4.11 8.99
CA THR A 127 26.36 4.29 9.86
C THR A 127 26.52 3.51 11.17
N ALA A 128 26.83 2.21 11.10
CA ALA A 128 26.99 1.39 12.30
C ALA A 128 28.09 1.96 13.21
N ALA A 129 29.27 2.29 12.65
CA ALA A 129 30.39 2.85 13.39
C ALA A 129 30.02 4.18 14.06
N SER A 130 29.26 5.03 13.38
CA SER A 130 28.81 6.32 13.91
C SER A 130 27.76 6.16 15.01
N MET A 131 26.78 5.27 14.83
CA MET A 131 25.73 5.02 15.82
C MET A 131 26.25 4.37 17.10
N PHE A 132 27.14 3.39 16.98
CA PHE A 132 27.60 2.56 18.09
C PHE A 132 29.01 2.92 18.57
N ARG A 133 29.66 3.92 17.94
CA ARG A 133 30.96 4.48 18.31
C ARG A 133 32.08 3.42 18.42
N PHE A 134 32.30 2.67 17.34
CA PHE A 134 33.37 1.67 17.24
C PHE A 134 34.28 1.90 16.03
N ASP A 135 35.49 1.36 16.07
CA ASP A 135 36.36 1.26 14.88
C ASP A 135 35.96 0.04 14.04
N ALA A 136 35.55 0.30 12.80
CA ALA A 136 35.05 -0.74 11.91
C ALA A 136 36.11 -1.78 11.51
N THR A 137 37.37 -1.36 11.36
CA THR A 137 38.46 -2.26 10.98
C THR A 137 38.87 -3.15 12.14
N GLU A 138 38.88 -2.60 13.35
CA GLU A 138 39.16 -3.36 14.57
C GLU A 138 38.06 -4.38 14.86
N LEU A 139 36.78 -3.94 14.86
CA LEU A 139 35.66 -4.82 15.16
C LEU A 139 35.50 -5.95 14.14
N GLN A 140 35.79 -5.68 12.86
CA GLN A 140 35.73 -6.70 11.82
C GLN A 140 36.70 -7.87 12.08
N VAL A 141 37.84 -7.61 12.72
CA VAL A 141 38.84 -8.64 13.07
C VAL A 141 38.51 -9.30 14.40
N GLN A 142 38.16 -8.50 15.42
CA GLN A 142 37.93 -9.00 16.79
C GLN A 142 36.61 -9.77 16.92
N ASP A 143 35.55 -9.31 16.27
CA ASP A 143 34.21 -9.90 16.33
C ASP A 143 33.47 -9.75 14.99
N PRO A 144 33.79 -10.61 14.00
CA PRO A 144 33.14 -10.58 12.69
C PRO A 144 31.62 -10.78 12.73
N ALA A 145 31.13 -11.52 13.73
CA ALA A 145 29.71 -11.80 13.89
C ALA A 145 28.96 -10.53 14.30
N ARG A 146 29.46 -9.83 15.33
CA ARG A 146 28.91 -8.53 15.75
C ARG A 146 29.04 -7.46 14.68
N PHE A 147 30.17 -7.41 13.95
CA PHE A 147 30.32 -6.50 12.83
C PHE A 147 29.21 -6.68 11.78
N LYS A 148 28.92 -7.94 11.42
CA LYS A 148 27.84 -8.27 10.48
C LYS A 148 26.47 -7.88 11.01
N GLU A 149 26.18 -8.13 12.29
CA GLU A 149 24.94 -7.76 12.95
C GLU A 149 24.71 -6.24 12.92
N LEU A 150 25.68 -5.45 13.39
CA LEU A 150 25.57 -3.99 13.42
C LEU A 150 25.41 -3.40 12.02
N ARG A 151 26.10 -3.97 11.02
CA ARG A 151 25.92 -3.59 9.60
C ARG A 151 24.50 -3.91 9.10
N GLN A 152 23.88 -5.02 9.52
CA GLN A 152 22.48 -5.32 9.16
C GLN A 152 21.50 -4.35 9.81
N ILE A 153 21.70 -4.02 11.09
CA ILE A 153 20.88 -3.04 11.81
C ILE A 153 20.95 -1.67 11.11
N ALA A 154 22.17 -1.21 10.81
CA ALA A 154 22.40 0.05 10.10
C ALA A 154 21.82 0.04 8.68
N LYS A 155 21.84 -1.09 7.99
CA LYS A 155 21.19 -1.24 6.68
C LYS A 155 19.67 -1.08 6.81
N ALA A 156 19.05 -1.77 7.77
CA ALA A 156 17.61 -1.67 7.99
C ALA A 156 17.18 -0.23 8.33
N LEU A 157 17.96 0.48 9.14
CA LEU A 157 17.72 1.88 9.48
C LEU A 157 17.87 2.82 8.28
N ASN A 158 18.96 2.70 7.51
CA ASN A 158 19.20 3.55 6.34
C ASN A 158 18.06 3.48 5.35
N PHE A 159 17.57 2.27 5.04
CA PHE A 159 16.39 2.12 4.20
C PHE A 159 15.11 2.54 4.93
N GLY A 160 14.96 2.20 6.20
CA GLY A 160 13.75 2.51 6.97
C GLY A 160 13.47 4.01 7.08
N ILE A 161 14.49 4.82 7.32
CA ILE A 161 14.35 6.27 7.53
C ILE A 161 14.06 7.01 6.24
N ALA A 162 14.63 6.56 5.12
CA ALA A 162 14.25 7.03 3.79
C ALA A 162 12.75 6.84 3.50
N TYR A 163 12.06 5.98 4.25
CA TYR A 163 10.63 5.70 4.10
C TYR A 163 9.80 6.04 5.36
N GLY A 164 10.34 6.82 6.31
CA GLY A 164 9.61 7.22 7.52
C GLY A 164 9.24 6.08 8.45
N THR A 165 10.04 5.01 8.50
CA THR A 165 9.77 3.84 9.34
C THR A 165 9.87 4.20 10.83
N GLY A 166 8.76 4.04 11.56
CA GLY A 166 8.72 4.20 13.02
C GLY A 166 9.35 3.02 13.79
N ALA A 167 9.64 3.23 15.08
CA ALA A 167 10.31 2.27 15.96
C ALA A 167 9.68 0.87 15.96
N ALA A 168 8.34 0.79 16.02
CA ALA A 168 7.62 -0.50 16.01
C ALA A 168 7.81 -1.28 14.70
N ALA A 169 7.79 -0.59 13.56
CA ALA A 169 8.00 -1.21 12.25
C ALA A 169 9.46 -1.64 12.06
N LEU A 170 10.40 -0.82 12.55
CA LEU A 170 11.82 -1.15 12.58
C LEU A 170 12.08 -2.41 13.41
N ALA A 171 11.57 -2.47 14.64
CA ALA A 171 11.73 -3.62 15.53
C ALA A 171 11.19 -4.93 14.92
N ARG A 172 10.01 -4.87 14.27
CA ARG A 172 9.46 -6.02 13.53
C ARG A 172 10.34 -6.42 12.34
N SER A 173 10.85 -5.45 11.58
CA SER A 173 11.71 -5.72 10.42
C SER A 173 13.03 -6.37 10.83
N LEU A 174 13.68 -5.87 11.89
CA LEU A 174 14.90 -6.43 12.44
C LEU A 174 14.67 -7.85 12.97
N THR A 175 13.61 -8.04 13.74
CA THR A 175 13.25 -9.37 14.27
C THR A 175 13.01 -10.36 13.13
N GLY A 176 12.27 -9.96 12.09
CA GLY A 176 12.02 -10.80 10.90
C GLY A 176 13.26 -11.12 10.07
N ASN A 177 14.34 -10.34 10.23
CA ASN A 177 15.63 -10.57 9.58
C ASN A 177 16.64 -11.31 10.49
N GLY A 178 16.19 -11.84 11.63
CA GLY A 178 17.03 -12.61 12.54
C GLY A 178 17.77 -11.79 13.60
N THR A 179 17.36 -10.54 13.83
CA THR A 179 17.86 -9.67 14.91
C THR A 179 16.70 -9.35 15.87
N PRO A 180 16.44 -10.21 16.88
CA PRO A 180 15.35 -9.97 17.84
C PRO A 180 15.46 -8.58 18.45
N THR A 181 14.44 -7.75 18.25
CA THR A 181 14.46 -6.34 18.64
C THR A 181 13.13 -5.99 19.30
N THR A 182 13.18 -5.48 20.53
CA THR A 182 12.00 -4.98 21.25
C THR A 182 11.58 -3.59 20.75
N LEU A 183 10.37 -3.14 21.12
CA LEU A 183 9.93 -1.79 20.78
C LEU A 183 10.86 -0.72 21.35
N ASP A 184 11.26 -0.84 22.62
CA ASP A 184 12.16 0.10 23.28
C ASP A 184 13.54 0.14 22.62
N GLN A 185 14.07 -1.02 22.21
CA GLN A 185 15.31 -1.08 21.43
C GLN A 185 15.13 -0.41 20.06
N GLY A 186 13.96 -0.56 19.42
CA GLY A 186 13.63 0.16 18.20
C GLY A 186 13.66 1.69 18.38
N HIS A 187 13.21 2.20 19.53
CA HIS A 187 13.31 3.62 19.87
C HIS A 187 14.77 4.07 20.03
N ASP A 188 15.56 3.35 20.84
CA ASP A 188 16.99 3.66 21.05
C ASP A 188 17.78 3.65 19.75
N LEU A 189 17.54 2.68 18.86
CA LEU A 189 18.17 2.60 17.55
C LEU A 189 17.82 3.79 16.66
N LEU A 190 16.57 4.23 16.67
CA LEU A 190 16.13 5.40 15.90
C LEU A 190 16.78 6.68 16.43
N ASP A 191 16.86 6.84 17.75
CA ASP A 191 17.47 8.01 18.38
C ASP A 191 18.98 8.07 18.13
N LYS A 192 19.68 6.93 18.21
CA LYS A 192 21.10 6.84 17.82
C LYS A 192 21.32 7.22 16.36
N TYR A 193 20.44 6.79 15.46
CA TYR A 193 20.54 7.18 14.06
C TYR A 193 20.32 8.69 13.89
N ARG A 194 19.31 9.28 14.54
CA ARG A 194 19.04 10.73 14.49
C ARG A 194 20.24 11.55 14.96
N GLN A 195 20.94 11.07 16.00
CA GLN A 195 22.16 11.71 16.47
C GLN A 195 23.33 11.58 15.47
N ALA A 196 23.45 10.43 14.80
CA ALA A 196 24.49 10.20 13.80
C ALA A 196 24.26 11.00 12.51
N TYR A 197 23.00 11.18 12.11
CA TYR A 197 22.60 11.82 10.86
C TYR A 197 21.51 12.89 11.06
N PRO A 198 21.84 14.03 11.70
CA PRO A 198 20.87 15.05 12.07
C PRO A 198 20.18 15.70 10.86
N GLY A 199 20.83 15.79 9.70
CA GLY A 199 20.22 16.34 8.48
C GLY A 199 19.13 15.42 7.94
N THR A 200 19.37 14.11 7.94
CA THR A 200 18.34 13.13 7.56
C THR A 200 17.16 13.14 8.52
N ALA A 201 17.41 13.30 9.82
CA ALA A 201 16.38 13.38 10.84
C ALA A 201 15.51 14.63 10.68
N ALA A 202 16.12 15.80 10.51
CA ALA A 202 15.42 17.06 10.30
C ALA A 202 14.56 17.03 9.03
N TRP A 203 15.12 16.53 7.93
CA TRP A 203 14.37 16.32 6.68
C TRP A 203 13.19 15.37 6.88
N ALA A 204 13.38 14.30 7.67
CA ALA A 204 12.31 13.38 7.98
C ALA A 204 11.18 14.03 8.78
N GLU A 205 11.53 14.78 9.82
CA GLU A 205 10.58 15.46 10.69
C GLU A 205 9.79 16.55 9.94
N GLU A 206 10.44 17.32 9.06
CA GLU A 206 9.76 18.31 8.20
C GLU A 206 8.70 17.62 7.33
N ARG A 207 9.04 16.48 6.73
CA ARG A 207 8.12 15.75 5.87
C ARG A 207 6.95 15.13 6.64
N ILE A 208 7.21 14.58 7.83
CA ILE A 208 6.17 14.09 8.74
C ILE A 208 5.24 15.24 9.13
N ALA A 209 5.77 16.41 9.45
CA ALA A 209 4.98 17.57 9.82
C ALA A 209 4.07 18.04 8.67
N GLU A 210 4.54 18.04 7.41
CA GLU A 210 3.70 18.33 6.24
C GLU A 210 2.56 17.30 6.10
N ILE A 211 2.88 16.01 6.24
CA ILE A 211 1.87 14.94 6.17
C ILE A 211 0.83 15.12 7.28
N GLU A 212 1.26 15.35 8.52
CA GLU A 212 0.35 15.58 9.65
C GLU A 212 -0.52 16.83 9.45
N HIS A 213 0.04 17.90 8.89
CA HIS A 213 -0.73 19.09 8.55
C HIS A 213 -1.87 18.74 7.59
N ILE A 214 -1.59 18.01 6.50
CA ILE A 214 -2.61 17.58 5.52
C ILE A 214 -3.62 16.61 6.17
N ARG A 215 -3.18 15.66 6.99
CA ARG A 215 -4.08 14.75 7.73
C ARG A 215 -5.04 15.52 8.62
N ASN A 216 -4.59 16.61 9.23
CA ASN A 216 -5.39 17.42 10.13
C ASN A 216 -6.38 18.34 9.40
N THR A 217 -6.29 18.48 8.08
CA THR A 217 -7.35 19.13 7.29
C THR A 217 -8.51 18.20 6.93
N VAL A 218 -8.41 16.90 7.21
CA VAL A 218 -9.46 15.93 6.85
C VAL A 218 -10.72 16.07 7.72
N PRO A 219 -10.64 16.15 9.07
CA PRO A 219 -11.83 16.29 9.90
C PRO A 219 -12.64 17.54 9.52
N GLY A 220 -13.94 17.36 9.29
CA GLY A 220 -14.85 18.44 8.90
C GLY A 220 -14.74 18.91 7.44
N ALA A 221 -13.76 18.45 6.66
CA ALA A 221 -13.62 18.81 5.26
C ALA A 221 -14.36 17.87 4.29
N ILE A 222 -14.75 16.68 4.75
CA ILE A 222 -15.49 15.70 3.95
C ILE A 222 -16.96 15.69 4.41
N ASP A 223 -17.85 15.84 3.44
CA ASP A 223 -19.29 15.61 3.58
C ASP A 223 -19.56 14.11 3.35
N TRP A 224 -19.65 13.35 4.45
CA TRP A 224 -19.89 11.92 4.42
C TRP A 224 -21.25 11.54 3.84
N PRO A 225 -22.38 12.21 4.19
CA PRO A 225 -23.66 11.98 3.52
C PRO A 225 -23.58 12.04 1.99
N SER A 226 -23.02 13.12 1.42
CA SER A 226 -22.87 13.22 -0.03
C SER A 226 -21.89 12.19 -0.59
N THR A 227 -20.80 11.91 0.11
CA THR A 227 -19.80 10.91 -0.28
C THR A 227 -20.40 9.50 -0.37
N LEU A 228 -21.16 9.10 0.65
CA LEU A 228 -21.84 7.80 0.70
C LEU A 228 -22.93 7.72 -0.36
N ARG A 229 -23.72 8.80 -0.54
CA ARG A 229 -24.74 8.89 -1.61
C ARG A 229 -24.12 8.69 -2.99
N LEU A 230 -22.99 9.35 -3.30
CA LEU A 230 -22.27 9.14 -4.56
C LEU A 230 -21.83 7.68 -4.69
N ALA A 231 -21.18 7.14 -3.66
CA ALA A 231 -20.62 5.80 -3.70
C ALA A 231 -21.67 4.69 -3.86
N ASN A 232 -22.86 4.86 -3.26
CA ASN A 232 -23.97 3.91 -3.36
C ASN A 232 -24.58 3.88 -4.76
N ASN A 233 -24.71 5.03 -5.43
CA ASN A 233 -25.41 5.12 -6.71
C ASN A 233 -24.50 5.02 -7.95
N PHE A 234 -23.21 5.34 -7.81
CA PHE A 234 -22.29 5.44 -8.95
C PHE A 234 -22.17 4.15 -9.77
N GLY A 235 -22.13 2.99 -9.09
CA GLY A 235 -21.98 1.69 -9.74
C GLY A 235 -23.15 1.34 -10.65
N ASP A 236 -24.37 1.52 -10.16
CA ASP A 236 -25.60 1.15 -10.86
C ASP A 236 -25.86 2.11 -12.03
N VAL A 237 -25.76 3.42 -11.78
CA VAL A 237 -25.88 4.47 -12.81
C VAL A 237 -24.90 4.23 -13.96
N ASN A 238 -23.62 3.98 -13.66
CA ASN A 238 -22.63 3.75 -14.72
C ASN A 238 -22.75 2.38 -15.39
N SER A 239 -23.35 1.39 -14.73
CA SER A 239 -23.63 0.09 -15.34
C SER A 239 -24.75 0.21 -16.38
N VAL A 240 -25.86 0.87 -16.02
CA VAL A 240 -26.93 1.21 -16.97
C VAL A 240 -26.39 2.06 -18.11
N ARG A 241 -25.63 3.12 -17.81
CA ARG A 241 -25.03 4.00 -18.82
C ARG A 241 -24.17 3.26 -19.85
N ARG A 242 -23.35 2.31 -19.39
CA ARG A 242 -22.48 1.50 -20.25
C ARG A 242 -23.29 0.52 -21.11
N GLU A 243 -24.24 -0.18 -20.52
CA GLU A 243 -25.08 -1.13 -21.25
C GLU A 243 -25.97 -0.43 -22.29
N PHE A 244 -26.51 0.74 -21.94
CA PHE A 244 -27.27 1.58 -22.86
C PHE A 244 -26.42 2.02 -24.05
N ARG A 245 -25.19 2.48 -23.81
CA ARG A 245 -24.26 2.86 -24.89
C ARG A 245 -23.95 1.69 -25.81
N LYS A 246 -23.74 0.50 -25.24
CA LYS A 246 -23.45 -0.72 -25.98
C LYS A 246 -24.62 -1.16 -26.86
N THR A 247 -25.84 -1.05 -26.36
CA THR A 247 -27.05 -1.56 -27.04
C THR A 247 -27.67 -0.54 -28.01
N ARG A 248 -27.62 0.75 -27.70
CA ARG A 248 -28.27 1.81 -28.49
C ARG A 248 -27.32 2.74 -29.23
N ASN A 249 -26.01 2.52 -29.11
CA ASN A 249 -24.95 3.29 -29.77
C ASN A 249 -25.02 4.82 -29.55
N ARG A 250 -25.55 5.26 -28.40
CA ARG A 250 -25.56 6.66 -27.95
C ARG A 250 -25.49 6.75 -26.44
N TRP A 251 -25.18 7.93 -25.92
CA TRP A 251 -25.29 8.17 -24.49
C TRP A 251 -26.76 8.35 -24.08
N PRO A 252 -27.19 7.74 -22.96
CA PRO A 252 -28.53 7.98 -22.40
C PRO A 252 -28.63 9.35 -21.74
N ALA A 253 -29.85 9.90 -21.69
CA ALA A 253 -30.21 11.01 -20.83
C ALA A 253 -30.37 10.56 -19.36
N ALA A 254 -30.42 11.48 -18.41
CA ALA A 254 -30.56 11.15 -16.98
C ALA A 254 -31.91 10.48 -16.70
N GLU A 255 -32.96 10.94 -17.36
CA GLU A 255 -34.33 10.41 -17.30
C GLU A 255 -34.38 8.94 -17.74
N GLU A 256 -33.64 8.58 -18.79
CA GLU A 256 -33.62 7.20 -19.31
C GLU A 256 -32.89 6.25 -18.37
N ILE A 257 -31.82 6.71 -17.72
CA ILE A 257 -31.15 5.92 -16.70
C ILE A 257 -32.05 5.78 -15.46
N ALA A 258 -32.68 6.86 -15.02
CA ALA A 258 -33.57 6.86 -13.86
C ALA A 258 -34.79 5.94 -14.08
N ASP A 259 -35.37 5.96 -15.28
CA ASP A 259 -36.48 5.08 -15.67
C ASP A 259 -36.07 3.60 -15.62
N ILE A 260 -34.88 3.26 -16.12
CA ILE A 260 -34.37 1.88 -16.05
C ILE A 260 -34.12 1.43 -14.60
N LEU A 261 -33.61 2.32 -13.75
CA LEU A 261 -33.28 1.99 -12.35
C LEU A 261 -34.51 1.94 -11.43
N HIS A 262 -35.49 2.80 -11.68
CA HIS A 262 -36.55 3.11 -10.70
C HIS A 262 -37.97 3.13 -11.29
N GLY A 263 -38.13 2.95 -12.61
CA GLY A 263 -39.39 3.14 -13.32
C GLY A 263 -40.36 1.95 -13.49
N PRO A 264 -40.25 0.76 -12.85
CA PRO A 264 -41.31 -0.24 -12.99
C PRO A 264 -42.58 0.20 -12.25
N GLY A 265 -43.52 0.84 -12.97
CA GLY A 265 -44.88 1.11 -12.49
C GLY A 265 -45.38 2.56 -12.56
N GLY A 266 -44.60 3.52 -13.10
CA GLY A 266 -45.05 4.92 -13.18
C GLY A 266 -44.04 5.97 -13.69
N GLY A 267 -42.85 5.57 -14.15
CA GLY A 267 -41.76 6.49 -14.50
C GLY A 267 -40.99 7.00 -13.28
N PRO A 268 -39.78 7.58 -13.47
CA PRO A 268 -38.96 8.07 -12.38
C PRO A 268 -39.49 9.39 -11.80
N THR A 269 -39.28 9.62 -10.51
CA THR A 269 -39.56 10.91 -9.86
C THR A 269 -38.52 11.97 -10.25
N GLU A 270 -38.85 13.25 -10.09
CA GLU A 270 -37.91 14.36 -10.32
C GLU A 270 -36.62 14.21 -9.47
N ASP A 271 -36.74 13.78 -8.22
CA ASP A 271 -35.61 13.54 -7.33
C ASP A 271 -34.69 12.39 -7.81
N GLN A 272 -35.28 11.34 -8.39
CA GLN A 272 -34.51 10.22 -8.96
C GLN A 272 -33.73 10.67 -10.19
N VAL A 273 -34.35 11.46 -11.08
CA VAL A 273 -33.68 12.05 -12.25
C VAL A 273 -32.56 12.99 -11.79
N ALA A 274 -32.82 13.86 -10.82
CA ALA A 274 -31.83 14.79 -10.28
C ALA A 274 -30.64 14.05 -9.63
N MET A 275 -30.89 12.96 -8.90
CA MET A 275 -29.85 12.10 -8.33
C MET A 275 -28.96 11.52 -9.43
N VAL A 276 -29.55 10.94 -10.47
CA VAL A 276 -28.79 10.39 -11.61
C VAL A 276 -27.97 11.47 -12.29
N GLN A 277 -28.57 12.63 -12.58
CA GLN A 277 -27.87 13.76 -13.19
C GLN A 277 -26.68 14.21 -12.35
N TRP A 278 -26.85 14.29 -11.02
CA TRP A 278 -25.78 14.61 -10.09
C TRP A 278 -24.66 13.57 -10.10
N VAL A 279 -24.98 12.26 -10.07
CA VAL A 279 -23.98 11.18 -10.15
C VAL A 279 -23.19 11.22 -11.46
N LEU A 280 -23.86 11.51 -12.59
CA LEU A 280 -23.22 11.63 -13.90
C LEU A 280 -22.22 12.79 -13.98
N GLY A 281 -22.28 13.75 -13.06
CA GLY A 281 -21.31 14.84 -12.93
C GLY A 281 -19.91 14.38 -12.46
N TYR A 282 -19.79 13.15 -11.93
CA TYR A 282 -18.54 12.61 -11.43
C TYR A 282 -17.97 11.51 -12.35
N SER A 283 -16.65 11.46 -12.48
CA SER A 283 -15.94 10.44 -13.26
C SER A 283 -15.52 9.20 -12.45
N ALA A 284 -15.55 9.30 -11.12
CA ALA A 284 -15.23 8.22 -10.18
C ALA A 284 -15.88 8.48 -8.82
N THR A 285 -15.95 7.45 -7.98
CA THR A 285 -16.33 7.61 -6.57
C THR A 285 -15.17 8.24 -5.78
N VAL A 286 -15.43 9.41 -5.19
CA VAL A 286 -14.46 10.23 -4.47
C VAL A 286 -15.12 10.81 -3.22
N ALA A 287 -14.31 11.12 -2.20
CA ALA A 287 -14.77 11.91 -1.06
C ALA A 287 -15.14 13.31 -1.54
N LEU A 288 -16.25 13.84 -1.04
CA LEU A 288 -16.79 15.15 -1.42
C LEU A 288 -16.67 16.14 -0.27
N ARG A 289 -16.49 17.40 -0.61
CA ARG A 289 -16.61 18.53 0.32
C ARG A 289 -18.07 18.96 0.45
N PRO A 290 -18.44 19.76 1.48
CA PRO A 290 -19.80 20.29 1.62
C PRO A 290 -20.31 21.10 0.43
N ASN A 291 -19.43 21.65 -0.41
CA ASN A 291 -19.79 22.35 -1.64
C ASN A 291 -20.00 21.42 -2.85
N GLY A 292 -19.92 20.10 -2.68
CA GLY A 292 -20.04 19.09 -3.74
C GLY A 292 -18.78 18.87 -4.56
N GLU A 293 -17.70 19.63 -4.35
CA GLU A 293 -16.45 19.40 -5.06
C GLU A 293 -15.70 18.18 -4.48
N PRO A 294 -14.91 17.46 -5.29
CA PRO A 294 -14.02 16.42 -4.77
C PRO A 294 -13.07 16.97 -3.69
N PHE A 295 -12.95 16.26 -2.58
CA PHE A 295 -11.91 16.50 -1.59
C PHE A 295 -10.55 16.18 -2.21
N THR A 296 -9.76 17.23 -2.39
CA THR A 296 -8.40 17.13 -2.90
C THR A 296 -7.41 17.73 -1.92
N PHE A 297 -6.19 17.19 -1.95
CA PHE A 297 -5.03 17.72 -1.25
C PHE A 297 -3.83 17.69 -2.20
N SER A 298 -2.81 18.46 -1.89
CA SER A 298 -1.58 18.51 -2.67
C SER A 298 -0.39 18.17 -1.78
N SER A 299 0.63 17.57 -2.38
CA SER A 299 1.96 17.52 -1.81
C SER A 299 2.98 17.93 -2.86
N PHE A 300 4.15 18.37 -2.42
CA PHE A 300 5.19 18.89 -3.28
C PHE A 300 6.40 17.98 -3.25
N THR A 301 6.99 17.73 -4.41
CA THR A 301 8.32 17.11 -4.45
C THR A 301 9.38 18.13 -4.02
N VAL A 302 10.59 17.65 -3.70
CA VAL A 302 11.74 18.52 -3.39
C VAL A 302 12.04 19.52 -4.52
N ALA A 303 11.74 19.17 -5.77
CA ALA A 303 11.89 20.07 -6.92
C ALA A 303 10.75 21.11 -7.05
N GLY A 304 9.83 21.19 -6.08
CA GLY A 304 8.67 22.08 -6.09
C GLY A 304 7.53 21.62 -6.99
N ARG A 305 7.58 20.40 -7.55
CA ARG A 305 6.50 19.89 -8.40
C ARG A 305 5.29 19.56 -7.53
N ARG A 306 4.18 20.25 -7.77
CA ARG A 306 2.89 19.94 -7.13
C ARG A 306 2.33 18.62 -7.67
N GLN A 307 2.04 17.70 -6.77
CA GLN A 307 1.23 16.52 -7.02
C GLN A 307 -0.12 16.69 -6.33
N GLN A 308 -1.19 16.71 -7.12
CA GLN A 308 -2.55 16.82 -6.61
C GLN A 308 -3.17 15.42 -6.51
N PHE A 309 -3.89 15.17 -5.42
CA PHE A 309 -4.48 13.90 -5.10
C PHE A 309 -5.99 14.02 -4.92
N ASN A 310 -6.73 13.05 -5.46
CA ASN A 310 -8.16 12.85 -5.20
C ASN A 310 -8.32 11.68 -4.23
N LEU A 311 -9.14 11.87 -3.20
CA LEU A 311 -9.39 10.81 -2.23
C LEU A 311 -10.49 9.86 -2.73
N HIS A 312 -10.08 8.79 -3.42
CA HIS A 312 -11.00 7.73 -3.84
C HIS A 312 -11.49 6.89 -2.65
N VAL A 313 -12.78 6.56 -2.66
CA VAL A 313 -13.44 5.97 -1.48
C VAL A 313 -13.27 4.47 -1.35
N ASP A 314 -12.89 3.73 -2.41
CA ASP A 314 -12.94 2.26 -2.39
C ASP A 314 -12.02 1.64 -1.33
N ARG A 315 -10.73 2.03 -1.33
CA ARG A 315 -9.77 1.59 -0.29
C ARG A 315 -10.04 2.23 1.06
N LEU A 316 -10.59 3.44 1.07
CA LEU A 316 -10.97 4.15 2.30
C LEU A 316 -12.07 3.37 3.04
N PHE A 317 -13.12 2.97 2.34
CA PHE A 317 -14.21 2.16 2.90
C PHE A 317 -13.71 0.81 3.38
N LEU A 318 -12.82 0.16 2.64
CA LEU A 318 -12.20 -1.08 3.09
C LEU A 318 -11.50 -0.90 4.44
N HIS A 319 -10.67 0.13 4.59
CA HIS A 319 -9.97 0.41 5.84
C HIS A 319 -10.96 0.75 6.97
N ALA A 320 -11.98 1.58 6.70
CA ALA A 320 -13.00 1.93 7.68
C ALA A 320 -13.77 0.70 8.18
N VAL A 321 -14.10 -0.23 7.29
CA VAL A 321 -14.78 -1.49 7.62
C VAL A 321 -13.88 -2.39 8.47
N ILE A 322 -12.64 -2.62 8.05
CA ILE A 322 -11.69 -3.46 8.80
C ILE A 322 -11.52 -2.95 10.23
N ASP A 323 -11.38 -1.64 10.36
CA ASP A 323 -11.22 -0.95 11.63
C ASP A 323 -12.50 -1.03 12.49
N ALA A 324 -13.68 -0.87 11.89
CA ALA A 324 -14.97 -1.05 12.58
C ALA A 324 -15.21 -2.50 13.02
N VAL A 325 -14.81 -3.50 12.23
CA VAL A 325 -14.84 -4.92 12.60
C VAL A 325 -13.94 -5.21 13.81
N GLY A 326 -12.81 -4.51 13.92
CA GLY A 326 -11.90 -4.57 15.06
C GLY A 326 -12.41 -3.87 16.32
N GLY A 327 -13.53 -3.15 16.24
CA GLY A 327 -14.13 -2.44 17.37
C GLY A 327 -14.57 -3.39 18.51
N SER A 328 -14.38 -2.94 19.75
CA SER A 328 -14.65 -3.70 20.96
C SER A 328 -15.90 -3.25 21.74
N SER A 329 -16.64 -2.26 21.23
CA SER A 329 -17.91 -1.85 21.85
C SER A 329 -18.99 -2.93 21.66
N GLN A 330 -19.88 -3.09 22.64
CA GLN A 330 -20.95 -4.09 22.58
C GLN A 330 -21.81 -3.98 21.31
N PRO A 331 -22.23 -2.78 20.85
CA PRO A 331 -22.98 -2.64 19.59
C PRO A 331 -22.20 -3.14 18.36
N LEU A 332 -20.89 -2.86 18.28
CA LEU A 332 -20.05 -3.32 17.16
C LEU A 332 -19.82 -4.83 17.20
N ILE A 333 -19.68 -5.42 18.40
CA ILE A 333 -19.55 -6.87 18.56
C ILE A 333 -20.83 -7.58 18.09
N ALA A 334 -22.01 -7.06 18.48
CA ALA A 334 -23.30 -7.59 18.07
C ALA A 334 -23.49 -7.48 16.55
N LEU A 335 -23.29 -6.28 15.98
CA LEU A 335 -23.35 -6.05 14.54
C LEU A 335 -22.43 -6.99 13.77
N ARG A 336 -21.18 -7.11 14.21
CA ARG A 336 -20.19 -7.97 13.55
C ARG A 336 -20.65 -9.43 13.51
N THR A 337 -21.22 -9.92 14.60
CA THR A 337 -21.70 -11.30 14.70
C THR A 337 -22.88 -11.51 13.76
N GLN A 338 -23.87 -10.64 13.83
CA GLN A 338 -25.07 -10.70 13.00
C GLN A 338 -24.74 -10.59 11.50
N PHE A 339 -23.91 -9.60 11.13
CA PHE A 339 -23.53 -9.37 9.73
C PHE A 339 -22.71 -10.53 9.17
N ALA A 340 -21.84 -11.15 10.00
CA ALA A 340 -21.09 -12.33 9.60
C ALA A 340 -22.01 -13.53 9.30
N GLU A 341 -23.04 -13.74 10.12
CA GLU A 341 -24.03 -14.79 9.91
C GLU A 341 -24.88 -14.54 8.65
N GLU A 342 -25.40 -13.32 8.49
CA GLU A 342 -26.26 -12.93 7.37
C GLU A 342 -25.55 -13.04 6.02
N HIS A 343 -24.28 -12.66 5.96
CA HIS A 343 -23.50 -12.64 4.72
C HIS A 343 -22.52 -13.81 4.58
N HIS A 344 -22.60 -14.81 5.47
CA HIS A 344 -21.73 -15.99 5.48
C HIS A 344 -20.24 -15.66 5.48
N LEU A 345 -19.85 -14.64 6.26
CA LEU A 345 -18.47 -14.19 6.38
C LEU A 345 -17.79 -14.81 7.59
N VAL A 346 -16.48 -15.00 7.50
CA VAL A 346 -15.65 -15.34 8.65
C VAL A 346 -14.92 -14.08 9.06
N LEU A 347 -15.35 -13.42 10.14
CA LEU A 347 -14.71 -12.18 10.61
C LEU A 347 -13.80 -12.39 11.82
N HIS A 348 -13.97 -13.49 12.54
CA HIS A 348 -13.16 -13.89 13.70
C HIS A 348 -12.84 -15.38 13.60
N ARG A 349 -11.72 -15.79 14.22
CA ARG A 349 -11.34 -17.20 14.35
C ARG A 349 -11.01 -17.47 15.82
N ARG A 350 -11.71 -18.41 16.45
CA ARG A 350 -11.50 -18.81 17.86
C ARG A 350 -11.57 -17.65 18.87
N GLY A 351 -12.43 -16.66 18.61
CA GLY A 351 -12.59 -15.48 19.46
C GLY A 351 -11.56 -14.38 19.20
N GLU A 352 -10.58 -14.60 18.32
CA GLU A 352 -9.62 -13.58 17.90
C GLU A 352 -10.02 -12.93 16.56
N PRO A 353 -9.74 -11.63 16.37
CA PRO A 353 -9.92 -10.97 15.07
C PRO A 353 -9.02 -11.58 14.01
N LEU A 354 -9.52 -11.68 12.77
CA LEU A 354 -8.67 -12.04 11.64
C LEU A 354 -7.59 -10.99 11.36
N THR A 355 -6.52 -11.39 10.66
CA THR A 355 -5.52 -10.43 10.19
C THR A 355 -6.14 -9.44 9.20
N GLU A 356 -5.56 -8.24 9.09
CA GLU A 356 -6.03 -7.22 8.14
C GLU A 356 -6.12 -7.76 6.69
N SER A 357 -5.16 -8.59 6.26
CA SER A 357 -5.19 -9.20 4.93
C SER A 357 -6.32 -10.22 4.78
N GLU A 358 -6.66 -10.98 5.82
CA GLU A 358 -7.78 -11.93 5.77
C GLU A 358 -9.12 -11.19 5.78
N LEU A 359 -9.28 -10.17 6.63
CA LEU A 359 -10.47 -9.31 6.62
C LEU A 359 -10.64 -8.62 5.26
N ALA A 360 -9.55 -8.15 4.66
CA ALA A 360 -9.61 -7.53 3.33
C ALA A 360 -10.16 -8.47 2.25
N ARG A 361 -9.90 -9.79 2.35
CA ARG A 361 -10.48 -10.79 1.43
C ARG A 361 -11.98 -11.00 1.67
N GLN A 362 -12.43 -10.98 2.93
CA GLN A 362 -13.86 -11.08 3.24
C GLN A 362 -14.64 -9.90 2.66
N PHE A 363 -14.01 -8.73 2.59
CA PHE A 363 -14.58 -7.52 2.01
C PHE A 363 -14.01 -7.20 0.62
N GLU A 364 -13.69 -8.20 -0.21
CA GLU A 364 -13.23 -7.95 -1.58
C GLU A 364 -14.32 -7.27 -2.42
N GLU A 365 -15.58 -7.64 -2.20
CA GLU A 365 -16.72 -7.02 -2.86
C GLU A 365 -17.01 -5.60 -2.35
N ARG A 366 -17.02 -4.64 -3.28
CA ARG A 366 -17.26 -3.23 -2.95
C ARG A 366 -18.65 -2.97 -2.35
N ALA A 367 -19.66 -3.72 -2.79
CA ALA A 367 -21.03 -3.58 -2.30
C ALA A 367 -21.13 -3.98 -0.82
N LEU A 368 -20.44 -5.05 -0.43
CA LEU A 368 -20.42 -5.54 0.94
C LEU A 368 -19.78 -4.52 1.91
N ARG A 369 -18.73 -3.81 1.48
CA ARG A 369 -18.13 -2.71 2.27
C ARG A 369 -19.15 -1.63 2.62
N ARG A 370 -19.98 -1.25 1.64
CA ARG A 370 -21.00 -0.19 1.83
C ARG A 370 -22.12 -0.66 2.75
N LYS A 371 -22.60 -1.89 2.56
CA LYS A 371 -23.58 -2.53 3.46
C LYS A 371 -23.10 -2.57 4.91
N TYR A 372 -21.82 -2.91 5.14
CA TYR A 372 -21.29 -2.92 6.50
C TYR A 372 -21.24 -1.53 7.11
N LEU A 373 -20.82 -0.50 6.36
CA LEU A 373 -20.79 0.89 6.83
C LEU A 373 -22.20 1.43 7.13
N GLU A 374 -23.19 1.06 6.31
CA GLU A 374 -24.60 1.35 6.55
C GLU A 374 -25.08 0.66 7.83
N ALA A 375 -24.79 -0.63 8.02
CA ALA A 375 -25.14 -1.34 9.24
C ALA A 375 -24.44 -0.78 10.50
N VAL A 376 -23.21 -0.27 10.38
CA VAL A 376 -22.53 0.50 11.45
C VAL A 376 -23.30 1.79 11.75
N THR A 377 -23.76 2.49 10.72
CA THR A 377 -24.56 3.73 10.87
C THR A 377 -25.87 3.44 11.59
N ASP A 378 -26.59 2.40 11.18
CA ASP A 378 -27.88 2.02 11.77
C ASP A 378 -27.74 1.55 13.23
N THR A 379 -26.66 0.82 13.54
CA THR A 379 -26.46 0.22 14.86
C THR A 379 -25.80 1.19 15.86
N CYS A 380 -24.84 2.00 15.39
CA CYS A 380 -23.98 2.81 16.25
C CYS A 380 -24.20 4.32 16.08
N GLY A 381 -24.97 4.75 15.09
CA GLY A 381 -25.21 6.15 14.74
C GLY A 381 -24.21 6.71 13.73
N GLU A 382 -24.64 7.76 13.04
CA GLU A 382 -23.86 8.46 11.99
C GLU A 382 -22.51 8.96 12.50
N ASP A 383 -22.46 9.54 13.70
CA ASP A 383 -21.22 10.08 14.26
C ASP A 383 -20.13 9.00 14.40
N VAL A 384 -20.51 7.79 14.80
CA VAL A 384 -19.57 6.67 14.94
C VAL A 384 -19.09 6.21 13.55
N ALA A 385 -20.01 6.02 12.59
CA ALA A 385 -19.65 5.64 11.24
C ALA A 385 -18.73 6.68 10.56
N HIS A 386 -19.07 7.97 10.69
CA HIS A 386 -18.28 9.09 10.19
C HIS A 386 -16.91 9.19 10.86
N ALA A 387 -16.78 8.83 12.14
CA ALA A 387 -15.48 8.76 12.82
C ALA A 387 -14.56 7.69 12.20
N TYR A 388 -15.08 6.48 11.91
CA TYR A 388 -14.32 5.44 11.21
C TYR A 388 -13.91 5.87 9.80
N LEU A 389 -14.82 6.48 9.05
CA LEU A 389 -14.54 7.03 7.72
C LEU A 389 -13.48 8.13 7.76
N THR A 390 -13.56 9.03 8.74
CA THR A 390 -12.60 10.12 8.93
C THR A 390 -11.22 9.58 9.30
N ARG A 391 -11.13 8.58 10.20
CA ARG A 391 -9.86 7.92 10.52
C ARG A 391 -9.26 7.23 9.30
N ALA A 392 -10.06 6.47 8.56
CA ALA A 392 -9.62 5.83 7.33
C ALA A 392 -9.17 6.84 6.25
N ALA A 393 -9.85 7.98 6.15
CA ALA A 393 -9.46 9.09 5.28
C ALA A 393 -8.09 9.66 5.67
N LYS A 394 -7.84 9.90 6.96
CA LYS A 394 -6.54 10.35 7.48
C LYS A 394 -5.43 9.37 7.13
N GLU A 395 -5.64 8.07 7.36
CA GLU A 395 -4.64 7.05 7.00
C GLU A 395 -4.41 6.97 5.50
N ARG A 396 -5.48 7.15 4.71
CA ARG A 396 -5.37 7.13 3.26
C ARG A 396 -4.57 8.33 2.75
N VAL A 397 -4.79 9.53 3.30
CA VAL A 397 -3.97 10.71 3.03
C VAL A 397 -2.50 10.42 3.32
N SER A 398 -2.16 9.91 4.51
CA SER A 398 -0.77 9.52 4.84
C SER A 398 -0.20 8.58 3.80
N SER A 399 -0.91 7.50 3.47
CA SER A 399 -0.45 6.48 2.52
C SER A 399 -0.23 7.00 1.10
N MET A 400 -0.92 8.08 0.71
CA MET A 400 -0.83 8.68 -0.62
C MET A 400 0.32 9.68 -0.72
N VAL A 401 0.64 10.37 0.38
CA VAL A 401 1.73 11.34 0.47
C VAL A 401 3.08 10.66 0.78
N ASN A 402 3.06 9.43 1.33
CA ASN A 402 4.21 8.61 1.75
C ASN A 402 5.19 8.17 0.63
N ALA A 403 5.20 8.80 -0.54
CA ALA A 403 6.38 8.77 -1.40
C ALA A 403 7.38 9.79 -0.85
N TRP A 404 8.13 9.35 0.16
CA TRP A 404 9.29 10.03 0.72
C TRP A 404 10.34 10.36 -0.34
#